data_AF-A0A962Z4B4-F1
#
_entry.id   AF-A0A962Z4B4-F1
#
_cell.length_a   1.000
_cell.length_b   1.000
_cell.length_c   1.000
_cell.angle_alpha   90.00
_cell.angle_beta   90.00
_cell.angle_gamma   90.00
#
_symmetry.space_group_name_H-M   'P 1'
#
loop_
_entity.id
_entity.type
_entity.pdbx_description
1 polymer ?
#
loop_
_entity_poly.entity_id
_entity_poly.type
_entity_poly.pdbx_seq_one_letter_code
_entity_poly.pdbx_strand_id
1 'polypeptide(L)'
;MPKIVLATINARHIHASLGLRCLLANMGDLQSQTEIREFTLESRPVDIAEQLLAGRPAIIGLGIYIWNCEQSTRLVSLVKAVSP
;
A
#
# COMPACT_ATOMS: atom_id res chain seq x y z
N MET A 1 -4.42 13.72 8.19
CA MET A 1 -4.38 12.34 7.67
C MET A 1 -3.86 12.40 6.24
N PRO A 2 -2.95 11.50 5.83
CA PRO A 2 -2.36 11.53 4.50
C PRO A 2 -3.42 11.22 3.44
N LYS A 3 -3.36 11.94 2.32
CA LYS A 3 -4.27 11.75 1.18
C LYS A 3 -3.80 10.65 0.24
N ILE A 4 -2.51 10.34 0.26
CA ILE A 4 -1.86 9.36 -0.60
C ILE A 4 -1.22 8.30 0.27
N VAL A 5 -1.51 7.04 -0.01
CA VAL A 5 -0.87 5.90 0.66
C VAL A 5 -0.10 5.11 -0.39
N LEU A 6 1.21 4.98 -0.18
CA LEU A 6 2.08 4.08 -0.93
C LEU A 6 2.20 2.77 -0.13
N ALA A 7 1.63 1.69 -0.63
CA ALA A 7 1.59 0.42 0.06
C ALA A 7 2.28 -0.71 -0.71
N THR A 8 2.75 -1.73 -0.01
CA THR A 8 3.29 -2.96 -0.59
C THR A 8 3.05 -4.13 0.35
N ILE A 9 3.06 -5.34 -0.21
CA ILE A 9 3.08 -6.59 0.55
C ILE A 9 4.45 -7.22 0.34
N ASN A 10 5.29 -7.18 1.37
CA ASN A 10 6.67 -7.68 1.37
C ASN A 10 6.74 -9.17 1.72
N ALA A 11 7.84 -9.84 1.38
CA ALA A 11 8.00 -11.26 1.71
C ALA A 11 8.12 -11.49 3.22
N ARG A 12 8.75 -10.54 3.93
CA ARG A 12 8.96 -10.52 5.39
C ARG A 12 9.13 -9.10 5.89
N HIS A 13 8.96 -8.87 7.19
CA HIS A 13 9.11 -7.55 7.82
C HIS A 13 10.48 -6.89 7.64
N ILE A 14 11.54 -7.69 7.50
CA ILE A 14 12.91 -7.17 7.28
C ILE A 14 13.13 -6.59 5.87
N HIS A 15 12.22 -6.84 4.92
CA HIS A 15 12.33 -6.35 3.56
C HIS A 15 11.65 -4.99 3.44
N ALA A 16 12.41 -3.92 3.64
CA ALA A 16 11.95 -2.57 3.34
C ALA A 16 11.84 -2.37 1.82
N SER A 17 10.73 -1.79 1.36
CA SER A 17 10.57 -1.38 -0.04
C SER A 17 11.36 -0.11 -0.30
N LEU A 18 12.51 -0.29 -0.95
CA LEU A 18 13.33 0.81 -1.43
C LEU A 18 12.58 1.61 -2.51
N GLY A 19 11.82 0.94 -3.38
CA GLY A 19 11.03 1.59 -4.43
C GLY A 19 10.02 2.59 -3.89
N LEU A 20 9.27 2.23 -2.83
CA LEU A 20 8.34 3.17 -2.19
C LEU A 20 9.06 4.34 -1.53
N ARG A 21 10.21 4.09 -0.90
CA ARG A 21 11.03 5.14 -0.25
C ARG A 21 11.62 6.11 -1.28
N CYS A 22 12.11 5.59 -2.40
CA CYS A 22 12.55 6.39 -3.54
C CYS A 22 11.41 7.25 -4.08
N LEU A 23 10.21 6.67 -4.28
CA LEU A 23 9.05 7.43 -4.72
C LEU A 23 8.71 8.54 -3.72
N LEU A 24 8.58 8.22 -2.44
CA LEU A 24 8.29 9.18 -1.37
C LEU A 24 9.29 10.35 -1.34
N ALA A 25 10.59 10.05 -1.46
CA ALA A 25 11.65 11.07 -1.49
C ALA A 25 11.56 12.02 -2.70
N ASN A 26 10.87 11.61 -3.77
CA ASN A 26 10.70 12.37 -5.01
C ASN A 26 9.27 12.93 -5.18
N MET A 27 8.42 12.88 -4.14
CA MET A 27 7.04 13.39 -4.22
C MET A 27 6.91 14.92 -4.20
N GLY A 28 8.00 15.66 -3.95
CA GLY A 28 7.97 17.13 -3.87
C GLY A 28 6.91 17.63 -2.88
N ASP A 29 6.05 18.56 -3.32
CA ASP A 29 4.96 19.13 -2.51
C ASP A 29 3.95 18.09 -2.00
N LEU A 30 3.85 16.93 -2.67
CA LEU A 30 2.97 15.84 -2.27
C LEU A 30 3.55 14.98 -1.14
N GLN A 31 4.84 15.11 -0.81
CA GLN A 31 5.49 14.29 0.21
C GLN A 31 4.80 14.41 1.57
N SER A 32 4.42 15.63 1.96
CA SER A 32 3.71 15.92 3.22
C SER A 32 2.31 15.28 3.31
N GLN A 33 1.75 14.89 2.17
CA GLN A 33 0.42 14.27 2.06
C GLN A 33 0.51 12.76 1.79
N THR A 34 1.72 12.20 1.76
CA THR A 34 2.00 10.81 1.39
C THR A 34 2.56 10.05 2.58
N GLU A 35 2.06 8.83 2.81
CA GLU A 35 2.66 7.90 3.76
C GLU A 35 3.00 6.56 3.11
N ILE A 36 3.95 5.83 3.69
CA ILE A 36 4.27 4.45 3.31
C ILE A 36 3.60 3.49 4.30
N ARG A 37 2.97 2.43 3.78
CA ARG A 37 2.44 1.31 4.57
C ARG A 37 2.94 -0.02 4.04
N GLU A 38 3.63 -0.78 4.87
CA GLU A 38 4.24 -2.04 4.45
C GLU A 38 3.60 -3.21 5.20
N PHE A 39 3.11 -4.17 4.43
CA PHE A 39 2.52 -5.41 4.91
C PHE A 39 3.44 -6.58 4.57
N THR A 40 3.08 -7.78 5.03
CA THR A 40 3.81 -9.01 4.68
C THR A 40 2.88 -10.03 4.05
N LEU A 41 3.42 -11.05 3.40
CA LEU A 41 2.64 -12.16 2.83
C LEU A 41 1.76 -12.89 3.88
N GLU A 42 2.10 -12.78 5.16
CA GLU A 42 1.32 -13.32 6.29
C GLU A 42 0.07 -12.48 6.59
N SER A 43 0.03 -11.23 6.13
CA SER A 43 -1.10 -10.32 6.33
C SER A 43 -2.26 -10.71 5.42
N ARG A 44 -3.47 -10.88 5.98
CA ARG A 44 -4.65 -11.22 5.16
C ARG A 44 -5.07 -10.01 4.34
N PRO A 45 -5.43 -10.18 3.04
CA PRO A 45 -5.88 -9.07 2.19
C PRO A 45 -7.04 -8.25 2.76
N VAL A 46 -7.94 -8.87 3.54
CA VAL A 46 -9.05 -8.18 4.22
C VAL A 46 -8.54 -7.22 5.30
N ASP A 47 -7.60 -7.66 6.15
CA ASP A 47 -7.01 -6.82 7.20
C ASP A 47 -6.22 -5.66 6.59
N ILE A 48 -5.54 -5.92 5.48
CA ILE A 48 -4.83 -4.88 4.72
C ILE A 48 -5.83 -3.85 4.16
N ALA A 49 -6.92 -4.30 3.54
CA ALA A 49 -7.95 -3.43 2.98
C ALA A 49 -8.59 -2.55 4.07
N GLU A 50 -8.92 -3.13 5.22
CA GLU A 50 -9.47 -2.41 6.36
C GLU A 50 -8.51 -1.31 6.84
N GLN A 51 -7.24 -1.66 7.05
CA GLN A 51 -6.23 -0.69 7.48
C GLN A 51 -6.05 0.44 6.46
N LEU A 52 -5.97 0.12 5.16
CA LEU A 52 -5.83 1.12 4.10
C LEU A 52 -7.03 2.07 4.06
N LEU A 53 -8.25 1.54 4.17
CA LEU A 53 -9.49 2.32 4.07
C LEU A 53 -9.83 3.10 5.34
N ALA A 54 -9.31 2.72 6.50
CA ALA A 54 -9.53 3.44 7.77
C ALA A 54 -9.13 4.92 7.67
N GLY A 55 -8.11 5.24 6.87
CA GLY A 55 -7.64 6.61 6.64
C GLY A 55 -8.43 7.40 5.60
N ARG A 56 -9.40 6.77 4.90
CA ARG A 56 -10.10 7.32 3.72
C ARG A 56 -9.14 8.04 2.74
N PRO A 57 -8.05 7.38 2.31
CA PRO A 57 -7.10 8.00 1.41
C PRO A 57 -7.78 8.32 0.06
N ALA A 58 -7.35 9.40 -0.57
CA ALA A 58 -7.79 9.75 -1.92
C ALA A 58 -7.10 8.89 -2.99
N ILE A 59 -5.86 8.45 -2.71
CA ILE A 59 -5.05 7.63 -3.62
C ILE A 59 -4.37 6.51 -2.84
N ILE A 60 -4.45 5.29 -3.36
CA ILE A 60 -3.65 4.14 -2.92
C ILE A 60 -2.77 3.69 -4.09
N GLY A 61 -1.45 3.76 -3.92
CA GLY A 61 -0.47 3.19 -4.85
C GLY A 61 0.08 1.88 -4.31
N LEU A 62 0.12 0.82 -5.13
CA LEU A 62 0.63 -0.49 -4.73
C LEU A 62 1.96 -0.83 -5.42
N GLY A 63 2.98 -1.13 -4.62
CA GLY A 63 4.24 -1.69 -5.08
C GLY A 63 4.10 -3.18 -5.38
N ILE A 64 4.17 -3.54 -6.66
CA ILE A 64 4.02 -4.92 -7.13
C ILE A 64 5.38 -5.50 -7.50
N TYR A 65 5.63 -6.73 -7.07
CA TYR A 65 6.74 -7.55 -7.53
C TYR A 65 6.29 -9.01 -7.67
N ILE A 66 7.17 -9.85 -8.23
CA ILE A 66 6.83 -11.20 -8.68
C ILE A 66 6.12 -12.07 -7.62
N TRP A 67 6.41 -11.89 -6.33
CA TRP A 67 5.85 -12.74 -5.27
C TRP A 67 4.55 -12.22 -4.66
N ASN A 68 4.18 -10.95 -4.88
CA ASN A 68 3.00 -10.36 -4.23
C ASN A 68 1.83 -10.10 -5.19
N CYS A 69 1.97 -10.46 -6.48
CA CYS A 69 0.99 -10.17 -7.52
C CYS A 69 -0.41 -10.71 -7.17
N GLU A 70 -0.52 -12.00 -6.84
CA GLU A 70 -1.82 -12.63 -6.55
C GLU A 70 -2.52 -12.00 -5.34
N GLN A 71 -1.79 -11.82 -4.22
CA GLN A 71 -2.36 -11.20 -3.02
C GLN A 71 -2.76 -9.74 -3.28
N SER A 72 -1.96 -9.00 -4.06
CA SER A 72 -2.25 -7.61 -4.40
C SER A 72 -3.48 -7.50 -5.31
N THR A 73 -3.67 -8.43 -6.26
CA THR A 73 -4.90 -8.48 -7.06
C THR A 73 -6.13 -8.67 -6.18
N ARG A 74 -6.08 -9.62 -5.23
CA ARG A 74 -7.17 -9.86 -4.27
C ARG A 74 -7.44 -8.61 -3.42
N LEU A 75 -6.39 -7.95 -2.94
CA LEU A 75 -6.50 -6.69 -2.20
C LEU A 75 -7.21 -5.60 -3.00
N VAL A 76 -6.81 -5.38 -4.26
CA VAL A 76 -7.45 -4.37 -5.12
C VAL A 76 -8.94 -4.67 -5.32
N SER A 77 -9.30 -5.94 -5.55
CA SER A 77 -10.71 -6.34 -5.67
C SER A 77 -11.51 -6.04 -4.39
N LEU A 78 -10.95 -6.31 -3.21
CA LEU A 78 -11.59 -6.01 -1.92
C LEU A 78 -11.75 -4.51 -1.71
N VAL A 79 -10.71 -3.72 -1.96
CA VAL A 79 -10.74 -2.26 -1.81
C VAL A 79 -11.83 -1.66 -2.70
N LYS A 80 -11.91 -2.07 -3.98
CA LYS A 80 -12.95 -1.59 -4.91
C LYS A 80 -14.36 -2.04 -4.55
N ALA A 81 -14.53 -3.21 -3.94
CA ALA A 81 -15.84 -3.66 -3.49
C ALA A 81 -16.39 -2.81 -2.33
N VAL A 82 -15.50 -2.32 -1.46
CA VAL A 82 -15.86 -1.52 -0.28
C VAL A 82 -15.92 -0.02 -0.60
N SER A 83 -15.02 0.48 -1.45
CA SER A 83 -14.91 1.88 -1.84
C SER A 83 -14.67 1.98 -3.35
N PRO A 84 -15.74 1.97 -4.17
CA PRO A 84 -15.67 1.96 -5.63
C PRO A 84 -15.00 3.19 -6.26
#